data_AF-A0A354DIV2-F1
#
_entry.id   AF-A0A354DIV2-F1
#
_cell.length_a   1.000
_cell.length_b   1.000
_cell.length_c   1.000
_cell.angle_alpha   90.00
_cell.angle_beta   90.00
_cell.angle_gamma   90.00
#
_symmetry.space_group_name_H-M   'P 1'
#
loop_
_entity.id
_entity.type
_entity.pdbx_description
1 polymer ?
#
loop_
_entity_poly.entity_id
_entity_poly.type
_entity_poly.pdbx_seq_one_letter_code
_entity_poly.pdbx_strand_id
1 'polypeptide(L)'
;MSCFLLYPNDTDQEKNIEWIRSFFPMEAGSKLPFSLPSLVIQWGNGGLSGNQRGTVVLNGAEAYQCATRPVYRDRILSLNGIPVASVMKQDGETPTLRRYFAFVFQQDVLGLFRSNGNQIWMHHRPTNFKEDYEEVEQDLKNREIRKVVHYAIRTIYALGLDFGGVFIGVNQQGRMRILEVRPVVNLNEVLARRFVKSVQRFIKTYFILHPEQVMLGA
;
A
#
# COMPACT_ATOMS: atom_id res chain seq x y z
N MET A 1 -3.80 -2.48 -25.29
CA MET A 1 -3.75 -1.63 -24.08
C MET A 1 -2.31 -1.63 -23.59
N SER A 2 -1.67 -0.47 -23.52
CA SER A 2 -0.26 -0.35 -23.08
C SER A 2 -0.20 -0.07 -21.59
N CYS A 3 0.67 -0.80 -20.89
CA CYS A 3 0.92 -0.65 -19.46
C CYS A 3 2.40 -0.34 -19.27
N PHE A 4 2.72 0.61 -18.38
CA PHE A 4 4.09 1.01 -18.09
C PHE A 4 4.34 1.06 -16.59
N LEU A 5 5.48 0.53 -16.14
CA LEU A 5 5.93 0.59 -14.76
C LEU A 5 6.92 1.75 -14.58
N LEU A 6 6.49 2.82 -13.94
CA LEU A 6 7.29 4.02 -13.67
C LEU A 6 7.94 3.92 -12.30
N TYR A 7 9.27 3.99 -12.23
CA TYR A 7 10.02 3.95 -10.97
C TYR A 7 11.24 4.89 -11.02
N PRO A 8 11.59 5.56 -9.91
CA PRO A 8 12.76 6.45 -9.89
C PRO A 8 14.08 5.68 -9.97
N ASN A 9 15.10 6.25 -10.62
CA ASN A 9 16.41 5.63 -10.80
C ASN A 9 17.16 5.35 -9.48
N ASP A 10 16.81 6.06 -8.42
CA ASP A 10 17.54 6.08 -7.14
C ASP A 10 16.92 5.14 -6.10
N THR A 11 16.48 3.96 -6.53
CA THR A 11 15.78 3.02 -5.65
C THR A 11 16.47 1.68 -5.54
N ASP A 12 16.72 1.23 -4.30
CA ASP A 12 17.10 -0.15 -3.93
C ASP A 12 15.99 -1.19 -4.23
N GLN A 13 15.15 -0.91 -5.23
CA GLN A 13 13.93 -1.62 -5.57
C GLN A 13 14.08 -2.44 -6.85
N GLU A 14 15.30 -2.56 -7.40
CA GLU A 14 15.58 -3.32 -8.63
C GLU A 14 14.99 -4.73 -8.60
N LYS A 15 15.12 -5.44 -7.48
CA LYS A 15 14.54 -6.78 -7.28
C LYS A 15 13.02 -6.80 -7.40
N ASN A 16 12.34 -5.77 -6.91
CA ASN A 16 10.89 -5.66 -7.04
C ASN A 16 10.48 -5.49 -8.49
N ILE A 17 11.20 -4.62 -9.21
CA ILE A 17 10.96 -4.37 -10.63
C ILE A 17 11.21 -5.67 -11.42
N GLU A 18 12.29 -6.39 -11.12
CA GLU A 18 12.60 -7.68 -11.74
C GLU A 18 11.50 -8.71 -11.50
N TRP A 19 11.03 -8.87 -10.26
CA TRP A 19 9.92 -9.77 -9.95
C TRP A 19 8.62 -9.39 -10.65
N ILE A 20 8.29 -8.10 -10.70
CA ILE A 20 7.07 -7.66 -11.40
C ILE A 20 7.19 -7.96 -12.89
N ARG A 21 8.35 -7.67 -13.51
CA ARG A 21 8.59 -7.88 -14.94
C ARG A 21 8.61 -9.36 -15.33
N SER A 22 9.09 -10.24 -14.45
CA SER A 22 9.11 -11.69 -14.72
C SER A 22 7.69 -12.27 -14.81
N PHE A 23 6.74 -11.74 -14.04
CA PHE A 23 5.34 -12.17 -14.08
C PHE A 23 4.46 -11.33 -15.02
N PHE A 24 4.86 -10.10 -15.33
CA PHE A 24 4.15 -9.21 -16.23
C PHE A 24 5.13 -8.50 -17.18
N PRO A 25 5.36 -9.05 -18.38
CA PRO A 25 6.28 -8.46 -19.35
C PRO A 25 5.67 -7.17 -19.89
N MET A 26 5.98 -6.05 -19.23
CA MET A 26 5.60 -4.69 -19.60
C MET A 26 6.83 -3.80 -19.70
N GLU A 27 6.67 -2.66 -20.38
CA GLU A 27 7.69 -1.62 -20.42
C GLU A 27 7.85 -0.99 -19.03
N ALA A 28 9.09 -0.67 -18.67
CA ALA A 28 9.41 -0.13 -17.35
C ALA A 28 10.61 0.82 -17.46
N GLY A 29 10.61 1.87 -16.65
CA GLY A 29 11.73 2.81 -16.58
C GLY A 29 11.43 4.02 -15.72
N SER A 30 12.38 4.95 -15.67
CA SER A 30 12.27 6.21 -14.92
C SER A 30 11.72 7.39 -15.71
N LYS A 31 11.52 7.21 -17.01
CA LYS A 31 10.93 8.20 -17.90
C LYS A 31 9.83 7.54 -18.71
N LEU A 32 8.73 8.25 -18.88
CA LEU A 32 7.63 7.80 -19.72
C LEU A 32 8.07 7.76 -21.19
N PRO A 33 7.52 6.83 -21.99
CA PRO A 33 7.71 6.82 -23.43
C PRO A 33 7.06 8.06 -24.08
N PHE A 34 7.41 8.33 -25.34
CA PHE A 34 6.89 9.47 -26.08
C PHE A 34 5.35 9.44 -26.22
N SER A 35 4.79 8.26 -26.47
CA SER A 35 3.34 8.03 -26.44
C SER A 35 2.91 7.63 -25.03
N LEU A 36 1.93 8.33 -24.47
CA LEU A 36 1.44 8.03 -23.13
C LEU A 36 0.77 6.64 -23.08
N PRO A 37 1.19 5.76 -22.16
CA PRO A 37 0.55 4.47 -21.96
C PRO A 37 -0.90 4.61 -21.47
N SER A 38 -1.76 3.63 -21.74
CA SER A 38 -3.14 3.64 -21.22
C SER A 38 -3.18 3.52 -19.69
N LEU A 39 -2.20 2.83 -19.10
CA LEU A 39 -2.04 2.65 -17.66
C LEU A 39 -0.57 2.84 -17.27
N VAL A 40 -0.33 3.60 -16.21
CA VAL A 40 0.96 3.75 -15.57
C VAL A 40 0.87 3.27 -14.13
N ILE A 41 1.74 2.33 -13.76
CA ILE A 41 1.91 1.89 -12.37
C ILE A 41 3.09 2.66 -11.81
N GLN A 42 2.84 3.57 -10.87
CA GLN A 42 3.89 4.37 -10.27
C GLN A 42 4.43 3.69 -9.01
N TRP A 43 5.61 3.09 -9.13
CA TRP A 43 6.31 2.39 -8.05
C TRP A 43 7.35 3.31 -7.41
N GLY A 44 6.87 4.24 -6.57
CA GLY A 44 7.69 5.30 -5.97
C GLY A 44 7.16 6.68 -6.31
N ASN A 45 8.00 7.71 -6.17
CA ASN A 45 7.64 9.05 -6.63
C ASN A 45 8.16 9.27 -8.05
N GLY A 46 7.35 8.90 -9.05
CA GLY A 46 7.62 9.19 -10.46
C GLY A 46 7.18 10.60 -10.91
N GLY A 47 6.55 11.36 -10.02
CA GLY A 47 6.07 12.72 -10.29
C GLY A 47 4.77 12.80 -11.11
N LEU A 48 4.21 11.67 -11.54
CA LEU A 48 2.97 11.65 -12.32
C LEU A 48 1.76 11.79 -11.40
N SER A 49 0.87 12.73 -11.72
CA SER A 49 -0.38 12.97 -10.97
C SER A 49 -1.35 11.81 -11.17
N GLY A 50 -2.11 11.48 -10.12
CA GLY A 50 -3.26 10.56 -10.23
C GLY A 50 -4.34 11.05 -11.21
N ASN A 51 -4.37 12.36 -11.48
CA ASN A 51 -5.35 13.01 -12.36
C ASN A 51 -4.79 13.30 -13.76
N GLN A 52 -3.69 12.64 -14.15
CA GLN A 52 -3.10 12.84 -15.47
C GLN A 52 -4.11 12.48 -16.58
N ARG A 53 -4.38 13.43 -17.48
CA ARG A 53 -5.31 13.20 -18.59
C ARG A 53 -4.73 12.19 -19.59
N GLY A 54 -5.59 11.32 -20.12
CA GLY A 54 -5.25 10.36 -21.17
C GLY A 54 -4.53 9.10 -20.70
N THR A 55 -4.31 8.94 -19.40
CA THR A 55 -3.74 7.73 -18.81
C THR A 55 -4.30 7.49 -17.42
N VAL A 56 -4.43 6.23 -17.02
CA VAL A 56 -4.76 5.87 -15.64
C VAL A 56 -3.45 5.74 -14.88
N VAL A 57 -3.31 6.43 -13.75
CA VAL A 57 -2.08 6.41 -12.95
C VAL A 57 -2.38 5.77 -11.60
N LEU A 58 -1.78 4.61 -11.34
CA LEU A 58 -1.83 3.99 -10.03
C LEU A 58 -0.74 4.57 -9.13
N ASN A 59 -1.10 4.92 -7.89
CA ASN A 59 -0.26 5.59 -6.91
C ASN A 59 0.29 6.94 -7.42
N GLY A 60 -0.62 7.83 -7.82
CA GLY A 60 -0.29 9.20 -8.21
C GLY A 60 0.58 9.95 -7.17
N ALA A 61 1.30 10.98 -7.63
CA ALA A 61 2.28 11.71 -6.84
C ALA A 61 1.67 12.33 -5.57
N GLU A 62 0.42 12.78 -5.63
CA GLU A 62 -0.31 13.35 -4.49
C GLU A 62 -0.50 12.31 -3.38
N ALA A 63 -0.99 11.12 -3.74
CA ALA A 63 -1.19 10.02 -2.80
C ALA A 63 0.12 9.54 -2.18
N TYR A 64 1.18 9.44 -3.00
CA TYR A 64 2.52 9.12 -2.53
C TYR A 64 3.01 10.14 -1.48
N GLN A 65 2.84 11.44 -1.75
CA GLN A 65 3.22 12.50 -0.81
C GLN A 65 2.40 12.46 0.49
N CYS A 66 1.09 12.21 0.39
CA CYS A 66 0.21 12.05 1.55
C CYS A 66 0.66 10.89 2.44
N ALA A 67 1.03 9.76 1.86
CA ALA A 67 1.48 8.59 2.62
C ALA A 67 2.87 8.75 3.24
N THR A 68 3.79 9.42 2.53
CA THR A 68 5.21 9.50 2.92
C THR A 68 5.48 10.56 3.99
N ARG A 69 4.65 11.61 4.09
CA ARG A 69 4.82 12.68 5.08
C ARG A 69 4.02 12.37 6.35
N PRO A 70 4.66 12.00 7.49
CA PRO A 70 3.94 11.49 8.67
C PRO A 70 2.88 12.46 9.21
N VAL A 71 3.17 13.76 9.24
CA VAL A 71 2.23 14.79 9.73
C VAL A 71 0.95 14.83 8.88
N TYR A 72 1.08 14.77 7.56
CA TYR A 72 -0.07 14.79 6.64
C TYR A 72 -0.82 13.47 6.69
N ARG A 73 -0.09 12.35 6.64
CA ARG A 73 -0.63 11.00 6.76
C ARG A 73 -1.48 10.87 8.01
N ASP A 74 -0.92 11.20 9.18
CA ASP A 74 -1.56 11.01 10.47
C ASP A 74 -2.80 11.90 10.62
N ARG A 75 -2.73 13.13 10.08
CA ARG A 75 -3.88 14.05 10.03
C ARG A 75 -5.00 13.50 9.15
N ILE A 76 -4.70 13.05 7.93
CA ILE A 76 -5.70 12.50 6.99
C ILE A 76 -6.34 11.24 7.59
N LEU A 77 -5.55 10.34 8.15
CA LEU A 77 -6.08 9.13 8.80
C LEU A 77 -6.96 9.47 9.99
N SER A 78 -6.55 10.42 10.84
CA SER A 78 -7.36 10.87 11.98
C SER A 78 -8.69 11.49 11.55
N LEU A 79 -8.70 12.31 10.49
CA LEU A 79 -9.93 12.90 9.93
C LEU A 79 -10.89 11.83 9.37
N ASN A 80 -10.36 10.69 8.94
CA ASN A 80 -11.14 9.54 8.48
C ASN A 80 -11.51 8.56 9.61
N GLY A 81 -11.26 8.93 10.88
CA GLY A 81 -11.54 8.09 12.04
C GLY A 81 -10.67 6.83 12.11
N ILE A 82 -9.48 6.86 11.51
CA ILE A 82 -8.49 5.77 11.54
C ILE A 82 -7.49 6.10 12.66
N PRO A 83 -7.41 5.30 13.73
CA PRO A 83 -6.47 5.56 14.82
C PRO A 83 -5.03 5.44 14.34
N VAL A 84 -4.20 6.42 14.67
CA VAL A 84 -2.76 6.44 14.37
C VAL A 84 -1.97 6.39 15.66
N ALA A 85 -0.81 5.75 15.65
CA ALA A 85 0.15 5.88 16.73
C ALA A 85 0.75 7.29 16.66
N SER A 86 0.34 8.17 17.56
CA SER A 86 0.82 9.56 17.59
C SER A 86 2.34 9.57 17.84
N VAL A 87 3.07 10.33 17.04
CA VAL A 87 4.50 10.61 17.29
C VAL A 87 4.68 11.43 18.58
N MET A 88 3.66 12.22 18.95
CA MET A 88 3.62 12.93 20.21
C MET A 88 3.11 11.99 21.29
N LYS A 89 4.05 11.48 22.09
CA LYS A 89 3.83 10.74 23.34
C LYS A 89 2.67 11.36 24.12
N GLN A 90 1.59 10.62 24.31
CA GLN A 90 0.78 10.80 25.50
C GLN A 90 1.27 9.77 26.52
N ASP A 91 1.73 10.24 27.67
CA ASP A 91 1.95 9.39 28.83
C ASP A 91 0.67 8.57 29.08
N GLY A 92 0.79 7.24 29.04
CA GLY A 92 -0.34 6.30 29.16
C GLY A 92 -0.67 5.49 27.90
N GLU A 93 0.06 5.64 26.79
CA GLU A 93 -0.13 4.74 25.65
C GLU A 93 0.29 3.30 25.98
N THR A 94 -0.70 2.41 26.03
CA THR A 94 -0.49 0.97 26.20
C THR A 94 0.43 0.44 25.10
N PRO A 95 1.45 -0.37 25.46
CA PRO A 95 2.40 -0.88 24.49
C PRO A 95 1.73 -1.75 23.43
N THR A 96 2.30 -1.73 22.23
CA THR A 96 1.86 -2.59 21.12
C THR A 96 2.32 -4.01 21.40
N LEU A 97 1.37 -4.95 21.43
CA LEU A 97 1.63 -6.37 21.70
C LEU A 97 1.85 -7.15 20.40
N ARG A 98 1.07 -6.87 19.37
CA ARG A 98 1.13 -7.55 18.07
C ARG A 98 1.23 -6.54 16.95
N ARG A 99 2.07 -6.82 15.95
CA ARG A 99 2.18 -6.02 14.74
C ARG A 99 1.72 -6.83 13.55
N TYR A 100 0.96 -6.20 12.68
CA TYR A 100 0.52 -6.74 11.41
C TYR A 100 1.11 -5.90 10.29
N PHE A 101 1.51 -6.56 9.22
CA PHE A 101 1.83 -5.93 7.95
C PHE A 101 0.85 -6.45 6.90
N ALA A 102 0.09 -5.54 6.29
CA ALA A 102 -0.85 -5.87 5.22
C ALA A 102 -0.40 -5.20 3.93
N PHE A 103 -0.12 -5.99 2.89
CA PHE A 103 0.05 -5.47 1.53
C PHE A 103 -1.30 -5.47 0.84
N VAL A 104 -1.75 -4.29 0.41
CA VAL A 104 -3.09 -4.06 -0.13
C VAL A 104 -2.98 -3.54 -1.56
N PHE A 105 -3.89 -3.99 -2.42
CA PHE A 105 -4.15 -3.42 -3.73
C PHE A 105 -5.66 -3.17 -3.84
N GLN A 106 -6.08 -1.92 -3.93
CA GLN A 106 -7.47 -1.50 -3.93
C GLN A 106 -8.22 -2.09 -2.72
N GLN A 107 -9.22 -2.95 -2.95
CA GLN A 107 -10.02 -3.60 -1.92
C GLN A 107 -9.48 -4.96 -1.49
N ASP A 108 -8.38 -5.43 -2.10
CA ASP A 108 -7.83 -6.76 -1.86
C ASP A 108 -6.55 -6.69 -1.02
N VAL A 109 -6.52 -7.43 0.09
CA VAL A 109 -5.28 -7.68 0.82
C VAL A 109 -4.52 -8.80 0.12
N LEU A 110 -3.39 -8.47 -0.51
CA LEU A 110 -2.55 -9.39 -1.26
C LEU A 110 -1.70 -10.28 -0.35
N GLY A 111 -1.35 -9.80 0.83
CA GLY A 111 -0.61 -10.55 1.84
C GLY A 111 -0.84 -9.96 3.21
N LEU A 112 -1.00 -10.82 4.20
CA LEU A 112 -1.15 -10.43 5.59
C LEU A 112 -0.10 -11.17 6.40
N PHE A 113 0.67 -10.40 7.16
CA PHE A 113 1.76 -10.93 7.94
C PHE A 113 1.64 -10.46 9.39
N ARG A 114 2.08 -11.29 10.32
CA ARG A 114 2.06 -11.01 11.75
C ARG A 114 3.47 -11.16 12.31
N SER A 115 3.86 -10.25 13.19
CA SER A 115 5.15 -10.32 13.89
C SER A 115 5.18 -11.50 14.86
N ASN A 116 6.22 -12.34 14.77
CA ASN A 116 6.49 -13.37 15.76
C ASN A 116 7.35 -12.79 16.89
N GLY A 117 6.71 -12.29 17.95
CA GLY A 117 7.45 -11.78 19.11
C GLY A 117 6.56 -11.44 20.31
N ASN A 118 6.87 -12.06 21.45
CA ASN A 118 6.29 -11.77 22.77
C ASN A 118 6.91 -10.50 23.43
N GLN A 119 7.64 -9.67 22.69
CA GLN A 119 8.26 -8.48 23.27
C GLN A 119 7.29 -7.31 23.22
N ILE A 120 7.00 -6.77 24.40
CA ILE A 120 6.20 -5.57 24.62
C ILE A 120 7.08 -4.37 24.24
N TRP A 121 6.82 -3.74 23.09
CA TRP A 121 7.66 -2.65 22.59
C TRP A 121 7.24 -1.28 23.15
N MET A 122 8.18 -0.57 23.79
CA MET A 122 8.02 0.79 24.32
C MET A 122 8.43 1.92 23.35
N HIS A 123 8.91 1.62 22.14
CA HIS A 123 9.38 2.65 21.18
C HIS A 123 8.82 2.47 19.75
N HIS A 124 8.50 3.62 19.13
CA HIS A 124 7.72 3.78 17.88
C HIS A 124 8.55 3.87 16.59
N ARG A 125 9.85 3.59 16.61
CA ARG A 125 10.67 3.55 15.38
C ARG A 125 11.45 2.25 15.32
N PRO A 126 11.14 1.33 14.37
CA PRO A 126 12.00 0.18 14.13
C PRO A 126 13.20 0.65 13.31
N THR A 127 14.24 1.14 13.99
CA THR A 127 15.58 1.18 13.40
C THR A 127 16.20 -0.21 13.62
N ASN A 128 16.25 -1.02 12.57
CA ASN A 128 17.11 -2.21 12.43
C ASN A 128 16.85 -3.45 13.30
N PHE A 129 15.60 -3.78 13.64
CA PHE A 129 15.28 -5.14 14.07
C PHE A 129 14.59 -5.88 12.91
N LYS A 130 15.23 -6.93 12.39
CA LYS A 130 14.59 -7.94 11.55
C LYS A 130 13.54 -8.65 12.42
N GLU A 131 12.37 -8.03 12.54
CA GLU A 131 11.19 -8.74 13.02
C GLU A 131 10.87 -9.84 12.01
N ASP A 132 10.80 -11.09 12.48
CA ASP A 132 10.33 -12.17 11.66
C ASP A 132 8.81 -12.07 11.55
N TYR A 133 8.36 -11.79 10.33
CA TYR A 133 6.95 -11.75 9.98
C TYR A 133 6.55 -13.09 9.38
N GLU A 134 5.57 -13.75 9.98
CA GLU A 134 4.94 -14.93 9.38
C GLU A 134 3.72 -14.51 8.58
N GLU A 135 3.54 -15.13 7.41
CA GLU A 135 2.30 -14.95 6.67
C GLU A 135 1.16 -15.65 7.42
N VAL A 136 0.05 -14.95 7.61
CA VAL A 136 -1.13 -15.47 8.28
C VAL A 136 -2.32 -15.50 7.33
N GLU A 137 -3.19 -16.50 7.51
CA GLU A 137 -4.40 -16.62 6.72
C GLU A 137 -5.36 -15.45 7.01
N GLN A 138 -6.02 -14.97 5.95
CA GLN A 138 -7.05 -13.94 6.04
C GLN A 138 -8.40 -14.53 6.48
N ASP A 139 -8.41 -15.25 7.60
CA ASP A 139 -9.65 -15.82 8.15
C ASP A 139 -10.55 -14.69 8.68
N LEU A 140 -11.50 -14.27 7.85
CA LEU A 140 -12.45 -13.23 8.20
C LEU A 140 -13.42 -13.66 9.31
N LYS A 141 -13.48 -14.94 9.72
CA LYS A 141 -14.22 -15.34 10.92
C LYS A 141 -13.52 -14.85 12.18
N ASN A 142 -12.19 -14.74 12.16
CA ASN A 142 -11.43 -14.13 13.24
C ASN A 142 -11.67 -12.60 13.27
N ARG A 143 -12.26 -12.12 14.38
CA ARG A 143 -12.62 -10.71 14.58
C ARG A 143 -11.42 -9.77 14.48
N GLU A 144 -10.24 -10.21 14.93
CA GLU A 144 -9.03 -9.40 14.87
C GLU A 144 -8.55 -9.26 13.43
N ILE A 145 -8.40 -10.38 12.70
CA ILE A 145 -8.00 -10.38 11.29
C ILE A 145 -8.96 -9.55 10.44
N ARG A 146 -10.28 -9.72 10.64
CA ARG A 146 -11.29 -8.91 9.94
C ARG A 146 -11.09 -7.41 10.16
N LYS A 147 -10.81 -6.99 11.39
CA LYS A 147 -10.55 -5.57 11.70
C LYS A 147 -9.23 -5.09 11.09
N VAL A 148 -8.17 -5.90 11.14
CA VAL A 148 -6.86 -5.59 10.54
C VAL A 148 -7.01 -5.35 9.04
N VAL A 149 -7.67 -6.27 8.33
CA VAL A 149 -7.98 -6.16 6.90
C VAL A 149 -8.79 -4.90 6.61
N HIS A 150 -9.85 -4.65 7.38
CA HIS A 150 -10.69 -3.47 7.21
C HIS A 150 -9.92 -2.16 7.41
N TYR A 151 -9.09 -2.06 8.44
CA TYR A 151 -8.24 -0.88 8.68
C TYR A 151 -7.17 -0.70 7.61
N ALA A 152 -6.55 -1.78 7.13
CA ALA A 152 -5.55 -1.72 6.08
C ALA A 152 -6.15 -1.14 4.79
N ILE A 153 -7.30 -1.68 4.35
CA ILE A 153 -8.00 -1.20 3.15
C ILE A 153 -8.40 0.28 3.32
N ARG A 154 -9.04 0.64 4.44
CA ARG A 154 -9.45 2.03 4.70
C ARG A 154 -8.27 3.00 4.72
N THR A 155 -7.11 2.56 5.20
CA THR A 155 -5.89 3.38 5.27
C THR A 155 -5.38 3.71 3.87
N ILE A 156 -5.36 2.73 2.97
CA ILE A 156 -4.96 2.91 1.57
C ILE A 156 -5.91 3.89 0.87
N TYR A 157 -7.21 3.68 0.99
CA TYR A 157 -8.21 4.59 0.41
C TYR A 157 -8.16 6.00 0.99
N ALA A 158 -8.04 6.14 2.31
CA ALA A 158 -7.99 7.46 2.95
C ALA A 158 -6.81 8.30 2.48
N LEU A 159 -5.68 7.66 2.13
CA LEU A 159 -4.49 8.32 1.61
C LEU A 159 -4.50 8.49 0.08
N GLY A 160 -5.55 8.02 -0.60
CA GLY A 160 -5.65 8.05 -2.06
C GLY A 160 -4.69 7.08 -2.77
N LEU A 161 -4.13 6.11 -2.05
CA LEU A 161 -3.26 5.09 -2.63
C LEU A 161 -4.10 4.02 -3.33
N ASP A 162 -3.61 3.51 -4.45
CA ASP A 162 -4.17 2.34 -5.14
C ASP A 162 -3.58 1.05 -4.60
N PHE A 163 -2.35 1.09 -4.11
CA PHE A 163 -1.71 -0.02 -3.43
C PHE A 163 -0.66 0.47 -2.43
N GLY A 164 -0.34 -0.38 -1.46
CA GLY A 164 0.68 -0.06 -0.46
C GLY A 164 0.69 -1.03 0.70
N GLY A 165 1.71 -0.89 1.53
CA GLY A 165 1.89 -1.64 2.76
C GLY A 165 1.40 -0.86 3.96
N VAL A 166 0.65 -1.49 4.85
CA VAL A 166 0.15 -0.87 6.08
C VAL A 166 0.65 -1.67 7.28
N PHE A 167 1.35 -0.99 8.19
CA PHE A 167 1.76 -1.55 9.47
C PHE A 167 0.74 -1.16 10.54
N ILE A 168 0.19 -2.16 11.22
CA ILE A 168 -0.89 -2.00 12.20
C ILE A 168 -0.44 -2.60 13.53
N GLY A 169 -0.49 -1.80 14.58
CA GLY A 169 -0.25 -2.25 15.95
C GLY A 169 -1.55 -2.60 16.65
N VAL A 170 -1.55 -3.69 17.41
CA VAL A 170 -2.64 -4.11 18.29
C VAL A 170 -2.12 -4.13 19.72
N ASN A 171 -2.78 -3.38 20.61
CA ASN A 171 -2.44 -3.38 22.04
C ASN A 171 -3.10 -4.55 22.80
N GLN A 172 -2.81 -4.69 24.09
CA GLN A 172 -3.41 -5.71 24.95
C GLN A 172 -4.95 -5.63 25.04
N GLN A 173 -5.53 -4.43 24.87
CA GLN A 173 -6.98 -4.22 24.86
C GLN A 173 -7.63 -4.50 23.50
N GLY A 174 -6.86 -4.96 22.50
CA GLY A 174 -7.34 -5.20 21.14
C GLY A 174 -7.64 -3.92 20.34
N ARG A 175 -7.17 -2.76 20.80
CA ARG A 175 -7.25 -1.49 20.05
C ARG A 175 -6.18 -1.47 18.98
N MET A 176 -6.58 -1.09 17.77
CA MET A 176 -5.72 -1.05 16.59
C MET A 176 -5.28 0.38 16.29
N ARG A 177 -4.04 0.54 15.85
CA ARG A 177 -3.48 1.82 15.42
C ARG A 177 -2.57 1.62 14.22
N ILE A 178 -2.61 2.53 13.26
CA ILE A 178 -1.67 2.56 12.15
C ILE A 178 -0.33 3.08 12.67
N LEU A 179 0.72 2.28 12.45
CA LEU A 179 2.10 2.61 12.84
C LEU A 179 2.84 3.30 11.69
N GLU A 180 2.68 2.75 10.49
CA GLU A 180 3.38 3.20 9.30
C GLU A 180 2.57 2.81 8.06
N VAL A 181 2.67 3.62 7.00
CA VAL A 181 2.15 3.30 5.66
C VAL A 181 3.31 3.46 4.69
N ARG A 182 3.51 2.45 3.83
CA ARG A 182 4.55 2.44 2.81
C ARG A 182 3.89 2.39 1.43
N PRO A 183 3.98 3.46 0.62
CA PRO A 183 3.47 3.45 -0.76
C PRO A 183 4.29 2.52 -1.68
N VAL A 184 5.50 2.14 -1.25
CA VAL A 184 6.37 1.16 -1.92
C VAL A 184 6.66 0.03 -0.95
N VAL A 185 6.40 -1.21 -1.38
CA VAL A 185 6.55 -2.41 -0.56
C VAL A 185 7.70 -3.24 -1.07
N ASN A 186 8.54 -3.79 -0.19
CA ASN A 186 9.50 -4.80 -0.60
C ASN A 186 8.77 -6.10 -0.94
N LEU A 187 8.86 -6.53 -2.19
CA LEU A 187 8.20 -7.72 -2.70
C LEU A 187 9.15 -8.92 -2.59
N ASN A 188 8.54 -10.07 -2.30
CA ASN A 188 9.10 -11.35 -2.65
C ASN A 188 8.37 -11.90 -3.88
N GLU A 189 8.83 -13.03 -4.40
CA GLU A 189 8.25 -13.67 -5.59
C GLU A 189 6.73 -13.88 -5.45
N VAL A 190 6.28 -14.37 -4.28
CA VAL A 190 4.87 -14.69 -4.02
C VAL A 190 4.01 -13.43 -4.05
N LEU A 191 4.42 -12.36 -3.37
CA LEU A 191 3.70 -11.08 -3.34
C LEU A 191 3.71 -10.40 -4.71
N ALA A 192 4.81 -10.46 -5.44
CA ALA A 192 4.89 -9.93 -6.80
C ALA A 192 3.89 -10.64 -7.74
N ARG A 193 3.80 -11.97 -7.66
CA ARG A 193 2.83 -12.75 -8.43
C ARG A 193 1.38 -12.37 -8.10
N ARG A 194 1.05 -12.20 -6.80
CA ARG A 194 -0.28 -11.78 -6.35
C ARG A 194 -0.61 -10.34 -6.78
N PHE A 195 0.38 -9.45 -6.73
CA PHE A 195 0.26 -8.08 -7.22
C PHE A 195 -0.04 -8.05 -8.71
N VAL A 196 0.78 -8.72 -9.52
CA VAL A 196 0.58 -8.81 -10.98
C VAL A 196 -0.79 -9.37 -11.31
N LYS A 197 -1.22 -10.46 -10.66
CA LYS A 197 -2.55 -11.04 -10.88
C LYS A 197 -3.68 -10.03 -10.56
N SER A 198 -3.50 -9.20 -9.55
CA SER A 198 -4.48 -8.18 -9.17
C SER A 198 -4.49 -6.99 -10.13
N VAL A 199 -3.32 -6.55 -10.61
CA VAL A 199 -3.19 -5.56 -11.68
C VAL A 199 -3.86 -6.05 -12.96
N GLN A 200 -3.61 -7.30 -13.38
CA GLN A 200 -4.23 -7.87 -14.58
C GLN A 200 -5.76 -7.93 -14.46
N ARG A 201 -6.27 -8.31 -13.29
CA ARG A 201 -7.71 -8.29 -13.01
C ARG A 201 -8.28 -6.87 -13.01
N PHE A 202 -7.56 -5.90 -12.45
CA PHE A 202 -7.92 -4.49 -12.53
C PHE A 202 -8.00 -4.01 -13.98
N ILE A 203 -6.97 -4.28 -14.79
CA ILE A 203 -6.95 -3.95 -16.22
C ILE A 203 -8.16 -4.54 -16.93
N LYS A 204 -8.42 -5.83 -16.71
CA LYS A 204 -9.56 -6.53 -17.31
C LYS A 204 -10.89 -5.88 -16.93
N THR A 205 -11.05 -5.47 -15.68
CA THR A 205 -12.31 -4.91 -15.17
C THR A 205 -12.49 -3.47 -15.64
N TYR A 206 -11.46 -2.63 -15.46
CA TYR A 206 -11.51 -1.20 -15.71
C TYR A 206 -11.63 -0.87 -17.20
N PHE A 207 -10.85 -1.53 -18.05
CA PHE A 207 -10.77 -1.17 -19.48
C PHE A 207 -11.68 -1.98 -20.39
N ILE A 208 -12.12 -3.18 -20.00
CA ILE A 208 -13.01 -4.01 -20.84
C ILE A 208 -14.48 -3.74 -20.54
N LEU A 209 -14.85 -3.42 -19.29
CA LEU A 209 -16.26 -3.14 -18.94
C LEU A 209 -16.67 -1.68 -19.21
N HIS A 210 -15.71 -0.77 -19.40
CA HIS A 210 -15.98 0.64 -19.66
C HIS A 210 -15.25 1.16 -20.92
N PRO A 211 -15.52 0.61 -22.12
CA PRO A 211 -14.89 1.14 -23.33
C PRO A 211 -15.37 2.55 -23.70
N GLU A 212 -16.57 2.98 -23.27
CA GLU A 212 -17.20 4.25 -23.73
C GLU A 212 -18.07 5.02 -22.72
N GLN A 213 -17.82 4.97 -21.40
CA GLN A 213 -18.61 5.79 -20.47
C GLN A 213 -17.77 6.76 -19.64
N VAL A 214 -17.59 7.95 -20.21
CA VAL A 214 -17.33 9.17 -19.43
C VAL A 214 -18.69 9.64 -18.88
N MET A 215 -19.01 9.28 -17.64
CA MET A 215 -20.05 10.00 -16.90
C MET A 215 -19.46 11.31 -16.38
N LEU A 216 -19.80 12.42 -17.04
CA LEU A 216 -19.72 13.75 -16.44
C LEU A 216 -20.93 13.89 -15.52
N GLY A 217 -20.70 13.79 -14.20
CA GLY A 217 -21.71 14.18 -13.21
C GLY A 217 -21.93 15.70 -13.26
N ALA A 218 -23.21 16.08 -13.29
CA ALA A 218 -23.72 17.45 -13.33
C ALA A 218 -23.33 18.30 -12.12
#